data_AF-A0A737I3Z8-F1
#
_entry.id   AF-A0A737I3Z8-F1
#
_cell.length_a   1.000
_cell.length_b   1.000
_cell.length_c   1.000
_cell.angle_alpha   90.00
_cell.angle_beta   90.00
_cell.angle_gamma   90.00
#
_symmetry.space_group_name_H-M   'P 1'
#
loop_
_entity.id
_entity.type
_entity.pdbx_description
1 polymer ?
#
loop_
_entity_poly.entity_id
_entity_poly.type
_entity_poly.pdbx_seq_one_letter_code
_entity_poly.pdbx_strand_id
1 'polypeptide(L)'
;MRGIGAVIHFRPPTDSSMPSPDLSGRWNSIRDWFSLPVQDEAAQCFRVFYQQDEATSPSDRLKNFLKLKALASPGRQDNFATERILGTGETICMIASGKNSDFPPVTLHLSDQEWHMTQSQEETADCTVLPLSAGNPAATTAEESAGASRKGSRITNTQIQAWRDLPQEAKLEAGGWMKWVQAQGVSIASAGNFLTSTGLTPFGTDRLKQPEERGTAITNMQIRTWRDLPQEAKRKVGGWMTWAQALGIDIGSACSYLTNTGLTPKGVVRLSPAARGIPITE
;
A
#
# COMPACT_ATOMS: atom_id res chain seq x y z
N MET A 1 21.85 -10.16 39.69
CA MET A 1 20.76 -9.25 40.12
C MET A 1 19.73 -9.20 39.00
N ARG A 2 18.49 -9.65 39.25
CA ARG A 2 17.39 -9.65 38.27
C ARG A 2 16.87 -8.22 38.14
N GLY A 3 17.01 -7.62 36.96
CA GLY A 3 16.40 -6.33 36.63
C GLY A 3 14.92 -6.52 36.33
N ILE A 4 14.07 -5.94 37.17
CA ILE A 4 12.61 -5.98 37.05
C ILE A 4 12.23 -4.95 35.97
N GLY A 5 11.90 -5.43 34.76
CA GLY A 5 11.43 -4.58 33.68
C GLY A 5 10.06 -4.00 34.02
N ALA A 6 9.93 -2.67 33.99
CA ALA A 6 8.68 -1.98 34.28
C ALA A 6 7.57 -2.41 33.30
N VAL A 7 6.44 -2.81 33.86
CA VAL A 7 5.19 -3.08 33.12
C VAL A 7 4.52 -1.73 32.89
N ILE A 8 4.46 -1.27 31.64
CA ILE A 8 3.78 -0.03 31.29
C ILE A 8 2.29 -0.34 31.11
N HIS A 9 1.46 0.16 32.03
CA HIS A 9 0.01 0.06 31.95
C HIS A 9 -0.56 1.25 31.18
N PHE A 10 -1.34 0.98 30.13
CA PHE A 10 -2.03 1.99 29.34
C PHE A 10 -3.46 2.15 29.86
N ARG A 11 -3.82 3.34 30.32
CA ARG A 11 -5.16 3.64 30.86
C ARG A 11 -6.09 4.06 29.71
N PRO A 12 -7.30 3.50 29.59
CA PRO A 12 -8.25 3.88 28.54
C PRO A 12 -8.86 5.27 28.82
N PRO A 13 -9.19 6.05 27.78
CA PRO A 13 -10.04 7.22 27.94
C PRO A 13 -11.48 6.76 28.20
N THR A 14 -12.10 7.41 29.18
CA THR A 14 -13.51 7.24 29.52
C THR A 14 -14.38 7.75 28.36
N ASP A 15 -15.45 7.00 28.07
CA ASP A 15 -16.50 7.28 27.08
C ASP A 15 -16.15 7.15 25.58
N SER A 16 -16.12 5.91 25.09
CA SER A 16 -16.74 5.58 23.79
C SER A 16 -17.07 4.08 23.72
N SER A 17 -18.25 3.77 23.19
CA SER A 17 -18.92 2.46 23.27
C SER A 17 -18.37 1.40 22.28
N MET A 18 -17.07 1.44 21.98
CA MET A 18 -16.37 0.41 21.21
C MET A 18 -15.27 -0.19 22.08
N PRO A 19 -15.09 -1.53 22.11
CA PRO A 19 -14.06 -2.15 22.92
C PRO A 19 -12.70 -1.64 22.43
N SER A 20 -12.02 -0.85 23.26
CA SER A 20 -10.66 -0.41 22.99
C SER A 20 -9.82 -1.66 22.73
N PRO A 21 -9.08 -1.75 21.61
CA PRO A 21 -8.23 -2.90 21.37
C PRO A 21 -7.24 -3.06 22.53
N ASP A 22 -6.94 -4.30 22.93
CA ASP A 22 -5.90 -4.59 23.92
C ASP A 22 -4.52 -4.25 23.34
N LEU A 23 -4.20 -2.95 23.31
CA LEU A 23 -2.96 -2.41 22.76
C LEU A 23 -1.75 -2.85 23.59
N SER A 24 -1.94 -3.11 24.89
CA SER A 24 -0.88 -3.56 25.79
C SER A 24 -0.46 -4.99 25.47
N GLY A 25 -1.42 -5.91 25.35
CA GLY A 25 -1.16 -7.29 24.92
C GLY A 25 -0.53 -7.36 23.54
N ARG A 26 -1.05 -6.57 22.60
CA ARG A 26 -0.50 -6.46 21.23
C ARG A 26 0.92 -5.92 21.20
N TRP A 27 1.23 -4.84 21.91
CA TRP A 27 2.59 -4.32 22.00
C TRP A 27 3.56 -5.38 22.54
N ASN A 28 3.18 -6.10 23.60
CA ASN A 28 4.01 -7.16 24.17
C ASN A 28 4.33 -8.28 23.18
N SER A 29 3.46 -8.57 22.21
CA SER A 29 3.66 -9.61 21.19
C SER A 29 4.69 -9.28 20.11
N ILE A 30 5.08 -8.01 19.99
CA ILE A 30 6.08 -7.54 19.00
C ILE A 30 7.25 -6.80 19.66
N ARG A 31 7.23 -6.67 20.99
CA ARG A 31 8.24 -5.93 21.76
C ARG A 31 9.66 -6.46 21.52
N ASP A 32 9.79 -7.76 21.33
CA ASP A 32 11.06 -8.45 21.04
C ASP A 32 11.63 -8.14 19.66
N TRP A 33 10.86 -7.48 18.77
CA TRP A 33 11.36 -7.06 17.46
C TRP A 33 12.27 -5.84 17.55
N PHE A 34 12.23 -5.13 18.68
CA PHE A 34 12.92 -3.88 18.92
C PHE A 34 14.03 -4.05 19.95
N SER A 35 15.21 -3.51 19.65
CA SER A 35 16.31 -3.44 20.61
C SER A 35 15.92 -2.61 21.83
N LEU A 36 16.38 -2.99 23.02
CA LEU A 36 16.08 -2.30 24.29
C LEU A 36 16.15 -0.76 24.24
N PRO A 37 17.18 -0.11 23.64
CA PRO A 37 17.26 1.36 23.66
C PRO A 37 16.18 2.06 22.83
N VAL A 38 15.52 1.36 21.90
CA VAL A 38 14.50 1.94 21.01
C VAL A 38 13.07 1.49 21.37
N GLN A 39 12.91 0.64 22.40
CA GLN A 39 11.60 0.10 22.76
C GLN A 39 10.61 1.17 23.22
N ASP A 40 11.05 2.18 23.97
CA ASP A 40 10.16 3.25 24.44
C ASP A 40 9.68 4.13 23.27
N GLU A 41 10.57 4.42 22.32
CA GLU A 41 10.25 5.17 21.11
C GLU A 41 9.33 4.38 20.19
N ALA A 42 9.59 3.09 20.00
CA ALA A 42 8.74 2.18 19.23
C ALA A 42 7.36 2.02 19.89
N ALA A 43 7.29 1.91 21.23
CA ALA A 43 6.02 1.85 21.96
C ALA A 43 5.18 3.12 21.74
N GLN A 44 5.83 4.29 21.69
CA GLN A 44 5.16 5.55 21.40
C GLN A 44 4.65 5.61 19.96
N CYS A 45 5.47 5.20 18.98
CA CYS A 45 5.06 5.13 17.57
C CYS A 45 3.87 4.18 17.39
N PHE A 46 3.93 3.00 18.02
CA PHE A 46 2.85 2.01 18.02
C PHE A 46 1.54 2.58 18.57
N ARG A 47 1.61 3.32 19.68
CA ARG A 47 0.44 3.97 20.29
C ARG A 47 -0.20 4.99 19.36
N VAL A 48 0.60 5.92 18.81
CA VAL A 48 0.10 6.96 17.92
C VAL A 48 -0.48 6.38 16.63
N PHE A 49 0.12 5.31 16.10
CA PHE A 49 -0.39 4.63 14.92
C PHE A 49 -1.80 4.04 15.12
N TYR A 50 -2.04 3.35 16.25
CA TYR A 50 -3.34 2.72 16.53
C TYR A 50 -4.38 3.66 17.16
N GLN A 51 -3.98 4.82 17.69
CA GLN A 51 -4.93 5.78 18.23
C GLN A 51 -5.74 6.45 17.10
N GLN A 52 -7.06 6.39 17.24
CA GLN A 52 -8.02 7.21 16.48
C GLN A 52 -8.31 8.48 17.27
N ASP A 53 -7.32 9.34 17.43
CA ASP A 53 -7.50 10.68 18.00
C ASP A 53 -7.77 11.66 16.84
N GLU A 54 -8.80 12.52 16.96
CA GLU A 54 -9.08 13.59 15.98
C GLU A 54 -7.89 14.56 15.83
N ALA A 55 -7.03 14.66 16.85
CA ALA A 55 -5.84 15.51 16.81
C ALA A 55 -4.70 14.98 15.91
N THR A 56 -4.69 13.68 15.58
CA THR A 56 -3.56 13.08 14.83
C THR A 56 -3.91 12.93 13.35
N SER A 57 -3.16 13.61 12.48
CA SER A 57 -3.38 13.52 11.04
C SER A 57 -3.09 12.11 10.49
N PRO A 58 -3.77 11.67 9.42
CA PRO A 58 -3.42 10.41 8.74
C PRO A 58 -1.95 10.33 8.31
N SER A 59 -1.33 11.46 7.95
CA SER A 59 0.09 11.52 7.58
C SER A 59 0.98 11.23 8.79
N ASP A 60 0.67 11.79 9.96
CA ASP A 60 1.46 11.55 11.17
C ASP A 60 1.31 10.11 11.66
N ARG A 61 0.13 9.51 11.51
CA ARG A 61 -0.07 8.08 11.79
C ARG A 61 0.77 7.21 10.85
N LEU A 62 0.85 7.56 9.57
CA LEU A 62 1.72 6.86 8.63
C LEU A 62 3.21 7.05 8.96
N LYS A 63 3.65 8.27 9.32
CA LYS A 63 5.04 8.52 9.76
C LYS A 63 5.41 7.65 10.96
N ASN A 64 4.51 7.53 11.94
CA ASN A 64 4.72 6.67 13.09
C ASN A 64 4.76 5.19 12.71
N PHE A 65 3.96 4.75 11.74
CA PHE A 65 4.04 3.39 11.19
C PHE A 65 5.39 3.11 10.51
N LEU A 66 5.86 4.01 9.63
CA LEU A 66 7.14 3.86 8.94
C LEU A 66 8.32 3.93 9.91
N LYS A 67 8.26 4.84 10.89
CA LYS A 67 9.26 4.91 11.96
C LYS A 67 9.28 3.65 12.81
N LEU A 68 8.11 3.11 13.15
CA LEU A 68 7.99 1.83 13.84
C LEU A 68 8.62 0.70 13.03
N LYS A 69 8.39 0.66 11.72
CA LYS A 69 9.06 -0.30 10.81
C LYS A 69 10.58 -0.15 10.84
N ALA A 70 11.09 1.09 10.72
CA ALA A 70 12.53 1.35 10.70
C ALA A 70 13.24 0.96 12.00
N LEU A 71 12.57 1.12 13.16
CA LEU A 71 13.10 0.75 14.47
C LEU A 71 13.11 -0.78 14.71
N ALA A 72 12.34 -1.54 13.93
CA ALA A 72 12.33 -3.00 14.04
C ALA A 72 13.64 -3.58 13.51
N SER A 73 14.07 -4.69 14.11
CA SER A 73 15.25 -5.44 13.68
C SER A 73 15.14 -5.79 12.19
N PRO A 74 16.23 -5.82 11.41
CA PRO A 74 16.17 -6.00 9.95
C PRO A 74 15.30 -7.18 9.48
N GLY A 75 15.38 -8.34 10.16
CA GLY A 75 14.56 -9.52 9.85
C GLY A 75 13.08 -9.45 10.25
N ARG A 76 12.64 -8.34 10.85
CA ARG A 76 11.26 -8.07 11.30
C ARG A 76 10.60 -6.92 10.55
N GLN A 77 11.36 -6.12 9.78
CA GLN A 77 10.81 -4.99 9.02
C GLN A 77 9.82 -5.44 7.94
N ASP A 78 10.01 -6.64 7.37
CA ASP A 78 9.10 -7.28 6.43
C ASP A 78 7.70 -7.54 7.01
N ASN A 79 7.57 -7.59 8.34
CA ASN A 79 6.28 -7.77 8.99
C ASN A 79 5.42 -6.49 8.92
N PHE A 80 6.01 -5.37 8.54
CA PHE A 80 5.31 -4.09 8.35
C PHE A 80 5.06 -3.86 6.87
N ALA A 81 3.80 -4.01 6.49
CA ALA A 81 3.36 -3.82 5.11
C ALA A 81 2.49 -2.57 4.99
N THR A 82 2.75 -1.80 3.95
CA THR A 82 1.90 -0.66 3.57
C THR A 82 1.37 -0.88 2.17
N GLU A 83 0.06 -0.91 2.03
CA GLU A 83 -0.63 -1.13 0.77
C GLU A 83 -1.42 0.12 0.38
N ARG A 84 -1.08 0.71 -0.78
CA ARG A 84 -1.80 1.86 -1.33
C ARG A 84 -2.89 1.34 -2.26
N ILE A 85 -4.14 1.65 -1.97
CA ILE A 85 -5.25 1.38 -2.88
C ILE A 85 -5.28 2.49 -3.94
N LEU A 86 -4.77 2.17 -5.12
CA LEU A 86 -4.79 3.08 -6.26
C LEU A 86 -6.23 3.41 -6.63
N GLY A 87 -6.56 4.71 -6.61
CA GLY A 87 -7.89 5.19 -6.97
C GLY A 87 -8.88 5.31 -5.82
N THR A 88 -8.53 5.03 -4.56
CA THR A 88 -9.32 5.48 -3.38
C THR A 88 -8.55 6.49 -2.52
N GLY A 89 -7.23 6.54 -2.64
CA GLY A 89 -6.38 7.35 -1.76
C GLY A 89 -6.22 6.73 -0.37
N GLU A 90 -6.73 5.51 -0.18
CA GLU A 90 -6.54 4.75 1.04
C GLU A 90 -5.17 4.08 1.03
N THR A 91 -4.58 4.08 2.20
CA THR A 91 -3.36 3.38 2.51
C THR A 91 -3.67 2.44 3.67
N ILE A 92 -3.58 1.15 3.46
CA ILE A 92 -3.74 0.13 4.49
C ILE A 92 -2.36 -0.20 5.07
N CYS A 93 -2.19 0.00 6.37
CA CYS A 93 -0.98 -0.34 7.11
C CYS A 93 -1.23 -1.60 7.95
N MET A 94 -0.34 -2.59 7.85
CA MET A 94 -0.48 -3.91 8.47
C MET A 94 0.78 -4.30 9.24
N ILE A 95 0.59 -4.97 10.38
CA ILE A 95 1.65 -5.57 11.19
C ILE A 95 1.37 -7.06 11.32
N ALA A 96 2.22 -7.90 10.74
CA ALA A 96 2.07 -9.36 10.76
C ALA A 96 2.93 -9.98 11.88
N SER A 97 2.31 -10.41 12.98
CA SER A 97 3.01 -11.14 14.04
C SER A 97 2.61 -12.62 14.07
N GLY A 98 3.47 -13.48 13.53
CA GLY A 98 3.38 -14.93 13.68
C GLY A 98 2.05 -15.55 13.24
N LYS A 99 1.78 -16.76 13.76
CA LYS A 99 0.71 -17.66 13.26
C LYS A 99 -0.73 -17.17 13.45
N ASN A 100 -0.96 -16.05 14.13
CA ASN A 100 -2.26 -15.38 14.25
C ASN A 100 -1.99 -13.88 14.42
N SER A 101 -2.03 -13.08 13.35
CA SER A 101 -1.83 -11.63 13.49
C SER A 101 -3.08 -10.99 14.11
N ASP A 102 -3.10 -10.83 15.44
CA ASP A 102 -4.19 -10.16 16.17
C ASP A 102 -4.21 -8.63 15.95
N PHE A 103 -3.40 -8.12 15.03
CA PHE A 103 -3.30 -6.71 14.70
C PHE A 103 -4.30 -6.32 13.61
N PRO A 104 -5.25 -5.41 13.89
CA PRO A 104 -6.19 -4.95 12.90
C PRO A 104 -5.46 -4.06 11.88
N PRO A 105 -5.76 -4.21 10.57
CA PRO A 105 -5.25 -3.29 9.57
C PRO A 105 -5.76 -1.86 9.87
N VAL A 106 -4.87 -0.88 9.71
CA VAL A 106 -5.23 0.54 9.86
C VAL A 106 -5.34 1.15 8.48
N THR A 107 -6.55 1.61 8.13
CA THR A 107 -6.81 2.33 6.88
C THR A 107 -6.63 3.82 7.10
N LEU A 108 -5.70 4.43 6.36
CA LEU A 108 -5.40 5.85 6.40
C LEU A 108 -5.80 6.48 5.06
N HIS A 109 -6.55 7.57 5.09
CA HIS A 109 -6.90 8.31 3.87
C HIS A 109 -5.87 9.42 3.65
N LEU A 110 -5.09 9.31 2.58
CA LEU A 110 -3.99 10.21 2.26
C LEU A 110 -4.07 10.64 0.79
N SER A 111 -3.82 11.90 0.48
CA SER A 111 -3.63 12.32 -0.91
C SER A 111 -2.37 11.68 -1.52
N ASP A 112 -2.30 11.63 -2.86
CA ASP A 112 -1.13 11.08 -3.53
C ASP A 112 0.16 11.86 -3.19
N GLN A 113 0.05 13.18 -3.03
CA GLN A 113 1.17 14.03 -2.63
C GLN A 113 1.66 13.72 -1.21
N GLU A 114 0.75 13.59 -0.23
CA GLU A 114 1.11 13.27 1.16
C GLU A 114 1.74 11.89 1.27
N TRP A 115 1.22 10.91 0.52
CA TRP A 115 1.79 9.56 0.46
C TRP A 115 3.23 9.56 -0.04
N HIS A 116 3.49 10.25 -1.17
CA HIS A 116 4.84 10.33 -1.73
C HIS A 116 5.81 11.08 -0.81
N MET A 117 5.40 12.20 -0.20
CA MET A 117 6.26 12.92 0.74
C MET A 117 6.57 12.11 2.00
N THR A 118 5.59 11.35 2.50
CA THR A 118 5.77 10.57 3.73
C THR A 118 6.66 9.32 3.50
N GLN A 119 6.61 8.72 2.32
CA GLN A 119 7.49 7.61 1.91
C GLN A 119 8.93 8.07 1.67
N SER A 120 9.14 9.19 0.97
CA SER A 120 10.48 9.67 0.60
C SER A 120 11.31 10.17 1.80
N GLN A 121 10.68 10.48 2.93
CA GLN A 121 11.39 10.92 4.14
C GLN A 121 12.12 9.76 4.87
N GLU A 122 11.87 8.50 4.49
CA GLU A 122 12.62 7.32 4.96
C GLU A 122 14.00 7.19 4.28
N GLU A 123 14.19 7.79 3.10
CA GLU A 123 15.41 7.64 2.30
C GLU A 123 16.52 8.66 2.65
N THR A 124 16.26 9.65 3.52
CA THR A 124 17.20 10.75 3.83
C THR A 124 17.85 10.68 5.21
N ALA A 125 17.76 9.56 5.93
CA ALA A 125 18.38 9.42 7.25
C ALA A 125 19.78 8.78 7.22
N ASP A 126 20.40 8.60 6.05
CA ASP A 126 21.75 8.05 5.92
C ASP A 126 22.70 9.03 5.22
N CYS A 127 22.98 10.15 5.86
CA CYS A 127 24.07 11.04 5.47
C CYS A 127 24.70 11.68 6.71
N THR A 128 25.36 10.88 7.54
CA THR A 128 26.44 11.39 8.38
C THR A 128 27.47 10.28 8.62
N VAL A 129 28.37 10.08 7.66
CA VAL A 129 29.64 9.39 7.92
C VAL A 129 30.77 10.23 7.36
N LEU A 130 31.58 10.80 8.25
CA LEU A 130 32.85 11.43 7.89
C LEU A 130 33.85 10.36 7.43
N PRO A 131 34.77 10.69 6.51
CA PRO A 131 35.64 9.71 5.88
C PRO A 131 36.87 9.45 6.76
N LEU A 132 37.27 8.19 6.91
CA LEU A 132 38.65 7.89 7.30
C LEU A 132 39.13 6.54 6.79
N SER A 133 40.16 6.68 5.96
CA SER A 133 41.33 5.84 5.81
C SER A 133 41.34 4.81 4.67
N ALA A 134 42.28 5.08 3.77
CA ALA A 134 42.72 4.26 2.66
C ALA A 134 43.52 3.04 3.13
N GLY A 135 43.41 1.96 2.35
CA GLY A 135 44.23 0.75 2.47
C GLY A 135 43.76 -0.34 1.51
N ASN A 136 44.17 -0.25 0.24
CA ASN A 136 44.02 -1.27 -0.81
C ASN A 136 44.92 -2.52 -0.54
N PRO A 137 45.00 -3.53 -1.44
CA PRO A 137 43.96 -4.46 -1.91
C PRO A 137 44.50 -5.93 -1.96
N ALA A 138 43.67 -6.94 -2.29
CA ALA A 138 44.12 -8.13 -3.06
C ALA A 138 42.99 -9.13 -3.41
N ALA A 139 42.89 -9.40 -4.73
CA ALA A 139 42.75 -10.73 -5.38
C ALA A 139 41.47 -11.57 -5.13
N THR A 140 40.56 -11.62 -6.11
CA THR A 140 40.36 -12.77 -7.05
C THR A 140 38.94 -13.30 -6.80
N THR A 141 38.01 -13.53 -7.72
CA THR A 141 38.02 -13.97 -9.13
C THR A 141 36.70 -13.52 -9.74
N ALA A 142 36.71 -13.18 -11.03
CA ALA A 142 35.50 -12.98 -11.80
C ALA A 142 34.81 -14.34 -12.06
N GLU A 143 33.55 -14.44 -11.66
CA GLU A 143 32.57 -15.16 -12.46
C GLU A 143 31.46 -14.18 -12.86
N GLU A 144 31.47 -13.92 -14.15
CA GLU A 144 30.49 -13.21 -14.92
C GLU A 144 29.19 -14.04 -14.96
N SER A 145 28.19 -13.61 -14.20
CA SER A 145 26.80 -13.79 -14.60
C SER A 145 26.18 -12.43 -14.73
N ALA A 146 25.99 -12.03 -15.99
CA ALA A 146 25.37 -10.81 -16.42
C ALA A 146 24.14 -10.47 -15.57
N GLY A 147 24.33 -9.54 -14.63
CA GLY A 147 23.27 -8.83 -13.92
C GLY A 147 22.57 -7.87 -14.87
N ALA A 148 21.94 -8.41 -15.91
CA ALA A 148 20.91 -7.71 -16.64
C ALA A 148 19.82 -7.39 -15.62
N SER A 149 19.64 -6.10 -15.34
CA SER A 149 18.54 -5.54 -14.56
C SER A 149 17.23 -6.25 -14.93
N ARG A 150 16.84 -7.28 -14.15
CA ARG A 150 15.61 -8.03 -14.39
C ARG A 150 14.46 -7.15 -13.94
N LYS A 151 14.02 -6.27 -14.82
CA LYS A 151 12.69 -5.71 -14.78
C LYS A 151 11.72 -6.88 -14.89
N GLY A 152 11.21 -7.34 -13.75
CA GLY A 152 10.39 -8.54 -13.66
C GLY A 152 9.21 -8.53 -14.65
N SER A 153 8.74 -9.71 -15.06
CA SER A 153 7.69 -9.85 -16.05
C SER A 153 6.35 -9.28 -15.55
N ARG A 154 5.48 -8.88 -16.49
CA ARG A 154 4.10 -8.52 -16.17
C ARG A 154 3.36 -9.75 -15.61
N ILE A 155 2.54 -9.53 -14.59
CA ILE A 155 1.70 -10.60 -14.05
C ILE A 155 0.65 -11.06 -15.08
N THR A 156 0.47 -12.37 -15.18
CA THR A 156 -0.49 -13.00 -16.10
C THR A 156 -1.82 -13.30 -15.41
N ASN A 157 -2.88 -13.51 -16.19
CA ASN A 157 -4.18 -13.91 -15.63
C ASN A 157 -4.09 -15.24 -14.87
N THR A 158 -3.30 -16.20 -15.36
CA THR A 158 -3.04 -17.47 -14.68
C THR A 158 -2.41 -17.25 -13.30
N GLN A 159 -1.47 -16.32 -13.17
CA GLN A 159 -0.84 -16.01 -11.89
C GLN A 159 -1.79 -15.27 -10.93
N ILE A 160 -2.63 -14.36 -11.46
CA ILE A 160 -3.68 -13.71 -10.64
C ILE A 160 -4.66 -14.78 -10.13
N GLN A 161 -5.06 -15.74 -10.98
CA GLN A 161 -5.95 -16.83 -10.59
C GLN A 161 -5.30 -17.74 -9.56
N ALA A 162 -4.04 -18.16 -9.78
CA ALA A 162 -3.30 -19.00 -8.86
C ALA A 162 -3.17 -18.36 -7.47
N TRP A 163 -2.93 -17.05 -7.39
CA TRP A 163 -2.91 -16.35 -6.12
C TRP A 163 -4.30 -16.28 -5.47
N ARG A 164 -5.38 -16.06 -6.24
CA ARG A 164 -6.74 -16.08 -5.68
C ARG A 164 -7.03 -17.43 -5.01
N ASP A 165 -6.78 -18.52 -5.74
CA ASP A 165 -7.19 -19.87 -5.36
C ASP A 165 -6.29 -20.49 -4.28
N LEU A 166 -5.15 -19.85 -3.99
CA LEU A 166 -4.27 -20.26 -2.91
C LEU A 166 -5.01 -20.11 -1.55
N PRO A 167 -5.04 -21.15 -0.70
CA PRO A 167 -5.58 -21.04 0.65
C PRO A 167 -4.74 -20.06 1.49
N GLN A 168 -5.36 -19.44 2.50
CA GLN A 168 -4.74 -18.36 3.25
C GLN A 168 -3.46 -18.81 3.97
N GLU A 169 -3.43 -20.05 4.45
CA GLU A 169 -2.27 -20.65 5.09
C GLU A 169 -1.09 -20.75 4.12
N ALA A 170 -1.33 -21.16 2.87
CA ALA A 170 -0.30 -21.22 1.84
C ALA A 170 0.19 -19.83 1.43
N LYS A 171 -0.68 -18.80 1.47
CA LYS A 171 -0.28 -17.40 1.22
C LYS A 171 0.67 -16.89 2.30
N LEU A 172 0.44 -17.28 3.56
CA LEU A 172 1.31 -16.96 4.69
C LEU A 172 2.65 -17.69 4.61
N GLU A 173 2.64 -18.99 4.29
CA GLU A 173 3.87 -19.79 4.07
C GLU A 173 4.72 -19.24 2.92
N ALA A 174 4.08 -18.72 1.87
CA ALA A 174 4.76 -18.03 0.78
C ALA A 174 5.38 -16.67 1.18
N GLY A 175 5.17 -16.21 2.43
CA GLY A 175 5.65 -14.92 2.93
C GLY A 175 4.91 -13.72 2.32
N GLY A 176 3.68 -13.93 1.87
CA GLY A 176 2.84 -12.92 1.21
C GLY A 176 3.07 -12.80 -0.30
N TRP A 177 2.17 -12.05 -0.96
CA TRP A 177 2.13 -11.99 -2.43
C TRP A 177 3.42 -11.43 -3.04
N MET A 178 4.12 -10.51 -2.37
CA MET A 178 5.37 -9.91 -2.85
C MET A 178 6.49 -10.95 -3.01
N LYS A 179 6.70 -11.79 -1.99
CA LYS A 179 7.68 -12.88 -2.03
C LYS A 179 7.26 -13.94 -3.06
N TRP A 180 5.96 -14.26 -3.07
CA TRP A 180 5.39 -15.20 -4.03
C TRP A 180 5.57 -14.78 -5.50
N VAL A 181 5.37 -13.50 -5.85
CA VAL A 181 5.57 -13.00 -7.23
C VAL A 181 7.04 -12.84 -7.59
N GLN A 182 7.87 -12.43 -6.64
CA GLN A 182 9.32 -12.30 -6.86
C GLN A 182 9.97 -13.66 -7.13
N ALA A 183 9.55 -14.71 -6.41
CA ALA A 183 9.98 -16.09 -6.65
C ALA A 183 9.64 -16.59 -8.07
N GLN A 184 8.61 -16.01 -8.70
CA GLN A 184 8.19 -16.31 -10.08
C GLN A 184 8.78 -15.34 -11.11
N GLY A 185 9.68 -14.43 -10.71
CA GLY A 185 10.27 -13.43 -11.59
C GLY A 185 9.28 -12.36 -12.09
N VAL A 186 8.13 -12.21 -11.43
CA VAL A 186 7.12 -11.21 -11.75
C VAL A 186 7.44 -9.89 -11.07
N SER A 187 7.21 -8.78 -11.76
CA SER A 187 7.38 -7.44 -11.20
C SER A 187 6.41 -7.21 -10.05
N ILE A 188 6.93 -6.88 -8.86
CA ILE A 188 6.14 -6.48 -7.68
C ILE A 188 5.23 -5.30 -8.02
N ALA A 189 5.75 -4.28 -8.72
CA ALA A 189 4.96 -3.13 -9.15
C ALA A 189 3.80 -3.51 -10.10
N SER A 190 4.03 -4.49 -10.99
CA SER A 190 2.95 -5.00 -11.83
C SER A 190 1.91 -5.78 -11.03
N ALA A 191 2.35 -6.62 -10.09
CA ALA A 191 1.51 -7.51 -9.31
C ALA A 191 0.69 -6.77 -8.24
N GLY A 192 1.23 -5.71 -7.65
CA GLY A 192 0.55 -4.90 -6.64
C GLY A 192 -0.71 -4.20 -7.15
N ASN A 193 -0.87 -4.08 -8.47
CA ASN A 193 -2.13 -3.60 -9.05
C ASN A 193 -3.26 -4.64 -8.95
N PHE A 194 -2.95 -5.93 -8.81
CA PHE A 194 -3.92 -7.03 -8.95
C PHE A 194 -4.04 -7.91 -7.71
N LEU A 195 -2.99 -8.03 -6.90
CA LEU A 195 -2.93 -8.93 -5.76
C LEU A 195 -2.99 -8.16 -4.43
N THR A 196 -3.58 -8.79 -3.42
CA THR A 196 -3.53 -8.39 -2.01
C THR A 196 -2.97 -9.53 -1.17
N SER A 197 -2.69 -9.30 0.12
CA SER A 197 -2.24 -10.36 1.04
C SER A 197 -3.26 -11.49 1.24
N THR A 198 -4.55 -11.20 1.04
CA THR A 198 -5.66 -12.15 1.25
C THR A 198 -6.24 -12.68 -0.06
N GLY A 199 -6.03 -11.99 -1.17
CA GLY A 199 -6.61 -12.35 -2.46
C GLY A 199 -6.28 -11.34 -3.53
N LEU A 200 -7.28 -10.68 -4.09
CA LEU A 200 -7.14 -9.78 -5.23
C LEU A 200 -7.64 -8.38 -4.93
N THR A 201 -7.06 -7.40 -5.61
CA THR A 201 -7.61 -6.04 -5.65
C THR A 201 -8.90 -6.04 -6.50
N PRO A 202 -9.67 -4.94 -6.48
CA PRO A 202 -10.78 -4.77 -7.43
C PRO A 202 -10.32 -4.89 -8.89
N PHE A 203 -9.13 -4.37 -9.22
CA PHE A 203 -8.53 -4.55 -10.55
C PHE A 203 -8.19 -6.02 -10.85
N GLY A 204 -7.66 -6.77 -9.89
CA GLY A 204 -7.38 -8.20 -10.04
C GLY A 204 -8.66 -9.00 -10.27
N THR A 205 -9.71 -8.67 -9.52
CA THR A 205 -11.02 -9.29 -9.64
C THR A 205 -11.65 -8.99 -11.00
N ASP A 206 -11.68 -7.72 -11.40
CA ASP A 206 -12.26 -7.27 -12.68
C ASP A 206 -11.51 -7.84 -13.88
N ARG A 207 -10.18 -7.93 -13.79
CA ARG A 207 -9.34 -8.49 -14.86
C ARG A 207 -9.64 -9.97 -15.14
N LEU A 208 -10.11 -10.70 -14.14
CA LEU A 208 -10.42 -12.13 -14.25
C LEU A 208 -11.89 -12.43 -14.56
N LYS A 209 -12.75 -11.41 -14.64
CA LYS A 209 -14.09 -11.58 -15.20
C LYS A 209 -14.03 -11.99 -16.66
N GLN A 210 -14.99 -12.82 -17.07
CA GLN A 210 -15.17 -13.15 -18.48
C GLN A 210 -15.51 -11.88 -19.27
N PRO A 211 -15.17 -11.80 -20.58
CA PRO A 211 -15.47 -10.62 -21.38
C PRO A 211 -16.94 -10.18 -21.33
N GLU A 212 -17.87 -11.13 -21.16
CA GLU A 212 -19.31 -10.91 -21.05
C GLU A 212 -19.74 -10.35 -19.67
N GLU A 213 -18.93 -10.57 -18.64
CA GLU A 213 -19.13 -10.09 -17.27
C GLU A 213 -18.40 -8.77 -17.00
N ARG A 214 -17.55 -8.33 -17.93
CA ARG A 214 -16.84 -7.05 -17.82
C ARG A 214 -17.82 -5.91 -18.02
N GLY A 215 -17.55 -4.81 -17.32
CA GLY A 215 -18.34 -3.60 -17.45
C GLY A 215 -18.27 -3.02 -18.87
N THR A 216 -19.13 -2.06 -19.14
CA THR A 216 -19.11 -1.32 -20.40
C THR A 216 -17.91 -0.37 -20.46
N ALA A 217 -17.42 -0.10 -21.68
CA ALA A 217 -16.40 0.94 -21.86
C ALA A 217 -16.95 2.32 -21.46
N ILE A 218 -16.12 3.12 -20.79
CA ILE A 218 -16.55 4.44 -20.34
C ILE A 218 -16.85 5.38 -21.52
N THR A 219 -17.99 6.04 -21.46
CA THR A 219 -18.45 6.98 -22.48
C THR A 219 -17.95 8.40 -22.23
N ASN A 220 -17.90 9.23 -23.28
CA ASN A 220 -17.58 10.65 -23.13
C ASN A 220 -18.56 11.38 -22.19
N MET A 221 -19.83 10.95 -22.15
CA MET A 221 -20.84 11.50 -21.23
C MET A 221 -20.45 11.21 -19.78
N GLN A 222 -20.12 9.95 -19.46
CA GLN A 222 -19.67 9.54 -18.13
C GLN A 222 -18.38 10.25 -17.70
N ILE A 223 -17.41 10.43 -18.61
CA ILE A 223 -16.19 11.20 -18.30
C ILE A 223 -16.53 12.66 -17.93
N ARG A 224 -17.48 13.30 -18.64
CA ARG A 224 -17.96 14.65 -18.29
C ARG A 224 -18.68 14.67 -16.95
N THR A 225 -19.60 13.72 -16.73
CA THR A 225 -20.32 13.58 -15.45
C THR A 225 -19.35 13.50 -14.28
N TRP A 226 -18.31 12.67 -14.40
CA TRP A 226 -17.29 12.56 -13.35
C TRP A 226 -16.47 13.84 -13.18
N ARG A 227 -16.03 14.46 -14.28
CA ARG A 227 -15.30 15.74 -14.24
C ARG A 227 -16.08 16.81 -13.49
N ASP A 228 -17.35 16.97 -13.83
CA ASP A 228 -18.23 18.04 -13.36
C ASP A 228 -18.80 17.77 -11.96
N LEU A 229 -18.61 16.55 -11.43
CA LEU A 229 -19.00 16.20 -10.06
C LEU A 229 -18.14 16.97 -9.03
N PRO A 230 -18.76 17.64 -8.03
CA PRO A 230 -18.03 18.33 -6.97
C PRO A 230 -17.12 17.38 -6.18
N GLN A 231 -16.00 17.90 -5.67
CA GLN A 231 -15.01 17.08 -4.97
C GLN A 231 -15.57 16.37 -3.74
N GLU A 232 -16.47 17.01 -3.01
CA GLU A 232 -17.15 16.42 -1.85
C GLU A 232 -18.04 15.25 -2.26
N ALA A 233 -18.79 15.38 -3.37
CA ALA A 233 -19.60 14.30 -3.92
C ALA A 233 -18.73 13.13 -4.40
N LYS A 234 -17.58 13.41 -5.05
CA LYS A 234 -16.58 12.38 -5.43
C LYS A 234 -16.09 11.59 -4.22
N ARG A 235 -15.83 12.26 -3.09
CA ARG A 235 -15.45 11.60 -1.82
C ARG A 235 -16.61 10.78 -1.25
N LYS A 236 -17.83 11.33 -1.25
CA LYS A 236 -19.03 10.67 -0.71
C LYS A 236 -19.36 9.37 -1.43
N VAL A 237 -19.12 9.30 -2.74
CA VAL A 237 -19.31 8.07 -3.53
C VAL A 237 -18.11 7.13 -3.47
N GLY A 238 -17.08 7.42 -2.68
CA GLY A 238 -15.91 6.56 -2.50
C GLY A 238 -14.93 6.56 -3.67
N GLY A 239 -14.87 7.65 -4.44
CA GLY A 239 -13.94 7.80 -5.57
C GLY A 239 -14.45 7.23 -6.90
N TRP A 240 -13.62 7.36 -7.94
CA TRP A 240 -14.03 7.03 -9.32
C TRP A 240 -14.27 5.54 -9.51
N MET A 241 -13.57 4.68 -8.76
CA MET A 241 -13.68 3.22 -8.90
C MET A 241 -15.03 2.71 -8.42
N THR A 242 -15.44 3.11 -7.21
CA THR A 242 -16.74 2.79 -6.63
C THR A 242 -17.87 3.34 -7.50
N TRP A 243 -17.71 4.56 -8.00
CA TRP A 243 -18.64 5.17 -8.96
C TRP A 243 -18.73 4.38 -10.28
N ALA A 244 -17.60 3.95 -10.84
CA ALA A 244 -17.55 3.18 -12.08
C ALA A 244 -18.22 1.80 -11.91
N GLN A 245 -17.94 1.11 -10.79
CA GLN A 245 -18.57 -0.16 -10.46
C GLN A 245 -20.08 -0.04 -10.30
N ALA A 246 -20.56 0.99 -9.61
CA ALA A 246 -21.99 1.25 -9.42
C ALA A 246 -22.74 1.48 -10.75
N LEU A 247 -22.03 1.94 -11.78
CA LEU A 247 -22.57 2.17 -13.13
C LEU A 247 -22.28 1.01 -14.10
N GLY A 248 -21.69 -0.09 -13.64
CA GLY A 248 -21.32 -1.21 -14.49
C GLY A 248 -20.30 -0.84 -15.58
N ILE A 249 -19.39 0.10 -15.28
CA ILE A 249 -18.31 0.53 -16.17
C ILE A 249 -17.09 -0.34 -15.90
N ASP A 250 -16.41 -0.79 -16.96
CA ASP A 250 -15.16 -1.54 -16.88
C ASP A 250 -14.09 -0.71 -16.14
N ILE A 251 -13.45 -1.30 -15.13
CA ILE A 251 -12.52 -0.57 -14.26
C ILE A 251 -11.27 -0.19 -15.05
N GLY A 252 -10.80 -1.04 -15.97
CA GLY A 252 -9.66 -0.73 -16.85
C GLY A 252 -9.93 0.44 -17.81
N SER A 253 -11.16 0.54 -18.29
CA SER A 253 -11.65 1.63 -19.10
C SER A 253 -11.73 2.91 -18.28
N ALA A 254 -12.40 2.90 -17.13
CA ALA A 254 -12.53 4.06 -16.28
C ALA A 254 -11.18 4.58 -15.75
N CYS A 255 -10.26 3.71 -15.32
CA CYS A 255 -8.95 4.11 -14.80
C CYS A 255 -8.09 4.84 -15.84
N SER A 256 -8.32 4.58 -17.13
CA SER A 256 -7.61 5.27 -18.21
C SER A 256 -7.97 6.75 -18.32
N TYR A 257 -9.14 7.16 -17.82
CA TYR A 257 -9.67 8.52 -18.03
C TYR A 257 -10.00 9.28 -16.75
N LEU A 258 -10.20 8.60 -15.62
CA LEU A 258 -10.67 9.20 -14.37
C LEU A 258 -9.59 9.18 -13.26
N THR A 259 -9.65 10.17 -12.37
CA THR A 259 -8.94 10.22 -11.09
C THR A 259 -9.91 10.59 -9.97
N ASN A 260 -9.54 10.45 -8.70
CA ASN A 260 -10.42 10.86 -7.59
C ASN A 260 -10.70 12.36 -7.51
N THR A 261 -9.89 13.16 -8.19
CA THR A 261 -10.04 14.61 -8.23
C THR A 261 -10.65 15.11 -9.54
N GLY A 262 -10.58 14.31 -10.60
CA GLY A 262 -11.10 14.69 -11.91
C GLY A 262 -10.69 13.69 -12.98
N LEU A 263 -9.89 14.14 -13.94
CA LEU A 263 -9.55 13.36 -15.13
C LEU A 263 -8.04 13.10 -15.20
N THR A 264 -7.67 11.99 -15.83
CA THR A 264 -6.29 11.77 -16.28
C THR A 264 -5.97 12.69 -17.46
N PRO A 265 -4.69 12.89 -17.83
CA PRO A 265 -4.33 13.61 -19.06
C PRO A 265 -5.03 13.02 -20.30
N LYS A 266 -5.15 11.68 -20.35
CA LYS A 266 -5.86 10.97 -21.42
C LYS A 266 -7.37 11.28 -21.38
N GLY A 267 -7.98 11.39 -20.20
CA GLY A 267 -9.35 11.85 -20.00
C GLY A 267 -9.58 13.27 -20.50
N VAL A 268 -8.65 14.18 -20.21
CA VAL A 268 -8.69 15.57 -20.70
C VAL A 268 -8.61 15.60 -22.22
N VAL A 269 -7.61 14.94 -22.82
CA VAL A 269 -7.44 14.85 -24.28
C VAL A 269 -8.66 14.23 -24.96
N ARG A 270 -9.25 13.19 -24.36
CA ARG A 270 -10.45 12.52 -24.89
C ARG A 270 -11.65 13.46 -24.97
N LEU A 271 -11.75 14.43 -24.05
CA LEU A 271 -12.81 15.44 -24.03
C LEU A 271 -12.47 16.71 -24.83
N SER A 272 -11.22 16.89 -25.24
CA SER A 272 -10.79 18.06 -26.00
C SER A 272 -11.49 18.16 -27.36
N PRO A 273 -11.83 19.38 -27.82
CA PRO A 273 -12.41 19.60 -29.14
C PRO A 273 -11.56 19.06 -30.29
N ALA A 274 -10.22 19.06 -30.14
CA ALA A 274 -9.29 18.53 -31.15
C ALA A 274 -9.43 17.02 -31.41
N ALA A 275 -10.07 16.26 -30.50
CA ALA A 275 -10.37 14.84 -30.71
C ALA A 275 -11.68 14.62 -31.51
N ARG A 276 -12.50 15.66 -31.69
CA ARG A 276 -13.60 15.68 -32.66
C ARG A 276 -13.00 16.13 -33.98
N GLY A 277 -12.80 15.19 -34.89
CA GLY A 277 -12.12 15.39 -36.17
C GLY A 277 -12.56 16.66 -36.91
N ILE A 278 -11.60 17.22 -37.64
CA ILE A 278 -11.82 18.23 -38.67
C ILE A 278 -13.04 17.81 -39.52
N PRO A 279 -14.03 18.69 -39.74
CA PRO A 279 -15.09 18.39 -40.67
C PRO A 279 -14.46 18.29 -42.06
N ILE A 280 -14.58 17.13 -42.70
CA ILE A 280 -14.35 17.01 -44.14
C ILE A 280 -15.55 17.72 -44.78
N THR A 281 -15.41 19.01 -45.04
CA THR A 281 -16.27 19.72 -46.00
C THR A 281 -15.80 19.34 -47.39
N GLU A 282 -16.68 18.66 -48.14
CA GLU A 282 -16.66 18.67 -49.60
C GLU A 282 -16.98 20.06 -50.16
#